data_AF-A0AB35PKC5-F1
#
_entry.id   AF-A0AB35PKC5-F1
#
_cell.length_a   1.000
_cell.length_b   1.000
_cell.length_c   1.000
_cell.angle_alpha   90.00
_cell.angle_beta   90.00
_cell.angle_gamma   90.00
#
_symmetry.space_group_name_H-M   'P 1'
#
loop_
_entity.id
_entity.type
_entity.pdbx_description
1 polymer ?
#
loop_
_entity_poly.entity_id
_entity_poly.type
_entity_poly.pdbx_seq_one_letter_code
_entity_poly.pdbx_strand_id
1 'polypeptide(L)'
;SDAVRYNIEKTDEKTYTLTVTADPKWLQAPERKYPVNIDPSIEIDNFENAYVSTLSPNRNYSGGDLWDSGQNAYTLKVGYYDGSTGTNFAFIKPQISDLKGAQIESATFHAYAVWHYYGNQPNGVWLDEVTGGWSVGGVNWNNKPGSNNIAHADVGRGQWAKFNVTNTVKAWVE
;
A
#
# COMPACT_ATOMS: atom_id res chain seq x y z
N SER A 1 -10.92 -11.74 -15.80
CA SER A 1 -11.39 -12.21 -17.11
C SER A 1 -12.20 -13.46 -16.89
N ASP A 2 -13.46 -13.51 -17.34
CA ASP A 2 -14.32 -14.69 -17.12
C ASP A 2 -13.90 -15.92 -17.96
N ALA A 3 -12.94 -15.71 -18.88
CA ALA A 3 -12.41 -16.72 -19.77
C ALA A 3 -11.27 -17.56 -19.17
N VAL A 4 -10.80 -17.22 -17.96
CA VAL A 4 -9.82 -18.03 -17.21
C VAL A 4 -10.41 -18.32 -15.83
N ARG A 5 -10.37 -19.59 -15.43
CA ARG A 5 -10.87 -20.06 -14.14
C ARG A 5 -9.75 -20.74 -13.37
N TYR A 6 -9.75 -20.51 -12.06
CA TYR A 6 -8.80 -21.08 -11.11
C TYR A 6 -9.57 -21.97 -10.14
N ASN A 7 -9.06 -23.18 -9.92
CA ASN A 7 -9.57 -24.09 -8.91
C ASN A 7 -8.40 -24.53 -8.04
N ILE A 8 -8.53 -24.41 -6.73
CA ILE A 8 -7.53 -24.86 -5.77
C ILE A 8 -8.10 -25.99 -4.92
N GLU A 9 -7.41 -27.12 -4.93
CA GLU A 9 -7.80 -28.30 -4.16
C GLU A 9 -6.68 -28.68 -3.21
N LYS A 10 -7.03 -28.88 -1.94
CA LYS A 10 -6.10 -29.42 -0.95
C LYS A 10 -5.92 -30.91 -1.22
N THR A 11 -4.70 -31.33 -1.51
CA THR A 11 -4.37 -32.75 -1.78
C THR A 11 -3.75 -33.45 -0.58
N ASP A 12 -3.13 -32.69 0.33
CA ASP A 12 -2.61 -33.16 1.62
C ASP A 12 -2.54 -32.00 2.64
N GLU A 13 -2.12 -32.22 3.90
CA GLU A 13 -2.05 -31.21 4.95
C GLU A 13 -1.38 -29.89 4.52
N LYS A 14 -0.33 -29.98 3.69
CA LYS A 14 0.48 -28.85 3.22
C LYS A 14 0.62 -28.78 1.69
N THR A 15 -0.14 -29.57 0.94
CA THR A 15 -0.04 -29.65 -0.52
C THR A 15 -1.36 -29.26 -1.17
N TYR A 16 -1.27 -28.44 -2.20
CA TYR A 16 -2.41 -27.96 -2.97
C TYR A 16 -2.16 -28.15 -4.46
N THR A 17 -3.21 -28.47 -5.20
CA THR A 17 -3.22 -28.46 -6.66
C THR A 17 -3.97 -27.25 -7.14
N LEU A 18 -3.29 -26.36 -7.88
CA LEU A 18 -3.91 -25.25 -8.60
C LEU A 18 -4.15 -25.67 -10.05
N THR A 19 -5.41 -25.79 -10.43
CA THR A 19 -5.80 -26.00 -11.83
C THR A 19 -6.20 -24.67 -12.46
N VAL A 20 -5.51 -24.31 -13.54
CA VAL A 20 -5.79 -23.12 -14.34
C VAL A 20 -6.43 -23.57 -15.66
N THR A 21 -7.67 -23.15 -15.91
CA THR A 21 -8.41 -23.48 -17.13
C THR A 21 -8.70 -22.22 -17.93
N ALA A 22 -8.13 -22.11 -19.12
CA ALA A 22 -8.46 -21.05 -20.07
C ALA A 22 -9.45 -21.56 -21.13
N ASP A 23 -10.42 -20.73 -21.50
CA ASP A 23 -11.37 -21.04 -22.57
C ASP A 23 -10.59 -21.24 -23.89
N PRO A 24 -10.74 -22.40 -24.57
CA PRO A 24 -10.09 -22.65 -25.86
C PRO A 24 -10.36 -21.56 -26.91
N LYS A 25 -11.57 -20.98 -26.93
CA LYS A 25 -11.89 -19.87 -27.85
C LYS A 25 -11.13 -18.61 -27.49
N TRP A 26 -10.94 -18.34 -26.20
CA TRP A 26 -10.15 -17.20 -25.73
C TRP A 26 -8.68 -17.35 -26.08
N LEU A 27 -8.13 -18.57 -26.06
CA LEU A 27 -6.75 -18.86 -26.49
C LEU A 27 -6.57 -18.71 -28.01
N GLN A 28 -7.56 -19.12 -28.79
CA GLN A 28 -7.53 -19.10 -30.26
C GLN A 28 -7.97 -17.77 -30.88
N ALA A 29 -8.38 -16.79 -30.06
CA ALA A 29 -8.84 -15.50 -30.56
C ALA A 29 -7.72 -14.80 -31.35
N PRO A 30 -8.00 -14.22 -32.53
CA PRO A 30 -6.98 -13.69 -33.44
C PRO A 30 -6.11 -12.58 -32.86
N GLU A 31 -6.58 -11.89 -31.82
CA GLU A 31 -5.83 -10.89 -31.07
C GLU A 31 -4.79 -11.49 -30.08
N ARG A 32 -4.79 -12.81 -29.85
CA ARG A 32 -3.83 -13.48 -28.96
C ARG A 32 -2.50 -13.68 -29.66
N LYS A 33 -1.44 -13.18 -29.01
CA LYS A 33 -0.06 -13.39 -29.42
C LYS A 33 0.57 -14.41 -28.49
N TYR A 34 1.18 -15.44 -29.06
CA TYR A 34 1.87 -16.48 -28.31
C TYR A 34 3.34 -16.11 -28.08
N PRO A 35 3.94 -16.48 -26.92
CA PRO A 35 3.33 -17.26 -25.83
C PRO A 35 2.29 -16.46 -25.02
N VAL A 36 1.27 -17.17 -24.51
CA VAL A 36 0.24 -16.60 -23.62
C VAL A 36 0.66 -16.87 -22.18
N ASN A 37 0.83 -15.82 -21.38
CA ASN A 37 1.13 -15.91 -19.95
C ASN A 37 -0.17 -15.74 -19.16
N ILE A 38 -0.47 -16.68 -18.25
CA ILE A 38 -1.65 -16.65 -17.39
C ILE A 38 -1.17 -16.62 -15.95
N ASP A 39 -1.15 -15.42 -15.38
CA ASP A 39 -0.74 -15.18 -14.00
C ASP A 39 -1.95 -14.77 -13.17
N PRO A 40 -2.35 -15.51 -12.12
CA PRO A 40 -3.41 -15.07 -11.23
C PRO A 40 -3.01 -13.78 -10.49
N SER A 41 -3.88 -12.78 -10.52
CA SER A 41 -3.77 -11.66 -9.58
C SER A 41 -4.30 -12.12 -8.22
N ILE A 42 -3.49 -11.96 -7.18
CA ILE A 42 -3.90 -12.15 -5.78
C ILE A 42 -4.06 -10.76 -5.18
N GLU A 43 -5.21 -10.52 -4.56
CA GLU A 43 -5.44 -9.31 -3.78
C GLU A 43 -5.24 -9.63 -2.30
N ILE A 44 -4.41 -8.85 -1.62
CA ILE A 44 -4.19 -8.96 -0.17
C ILE A 44 -4.92 -7.77 0.45
N ASP A 45 -6.14 -8.02 0.94
CA ASP A 45 -7.11 -6.99 1.32
C ASP A 45 -6.88 -6.33 2.69
N ASN A 46 -5.65 -6.37 3.23
CA ASN A 46 -5.46 -5.89 4.60
C ASN A 46 -4.17 -5.10 4.81
N PHE A 47 -4.35 -3.85 5.24
CA PHE A 47 -3.30 -3.05 5.84
C PHE A 47 -3.92 -2.25 6.98
N GLU A 48 -3.12 -2.04 8.03
CA GLU A 48 -3.51 -1.17 9.13
C GLU A 48 -2.83 0.19 8.97
N ASN A 49 -3.41 1.24 9.53
CA ASN A 49 -2.88 2.58 9.35
C ASN A 49 -3.23 3.51 10.51
N ALA A 50 -2.37 4.51 10.71
CA ALA A 50 -2.54 5.57 11.68
C ALA A 50 -1.78 6.82 11.23
N TYR A 51 -2.10 7.99 11.77
CA TYR A 51 -1.20 9.14 11.70
C TYR A 51 -0.96 9.75 13.09
N VAL A 52 0.10 10.55 13.18
CA VAL A 52 0.48 11.26 14.40
C VAL A 52 0.73 12.73 14.07
N SER A 53 0.57 13.62 15.06
CA SER A 53 0.66 15.06 14.86
C SER A 53 1.40 15.75 16.00
N THR A 54 2.19 16.78 15.68
CA THR A 54 2.82 17.65 16.69
C THR A 54 1.82 18.40 17.56
N LEU A 55 0.59 18.64 17.09
CA LEU A 55 -0.42 19.39 17.85
C LEU A 55 -1.11 18.56 18.94
N SER A 56 -0.99 17.23 18.87
CA SER A 56 -1.50 16.35 19.91
C SER A 56 -0.50 15.22 20.14
N PRO A 57 0.64 15.52 20.80
CA PRO A 57 1.78 14.62 20.79
C PRO A 57 1.55 13.23 21.40
N ASN A 58 0.57 13.11 22.31
CA ASN A 58 0.20 11.86 22.96
C ASN A 58 -1.04 11.19 22.33
N ARG A 59 -1.62 11.78 21.27
CA ARG A 59 -2.80 11.23 20.60
C ARG A 59 -2.38 10.32 19.44
N ASN A 60 -3.07 9.18 19.35
CA ASN A 60 -3.09 8.32 18.19
C ASN A 60 -4.30 8.68 17.30
N TYR A 61 -4.12 8.70 15.99
CA TYR A 61 -5.22 8.83 15.03
C TYR A 61 -5.30 7.56 14.22
N SER A 62 -6.25 6.69 14.53
CA SER A 62 -6.51 5.43 13.81
C SER A 62 -8.00 5.11 13.81
N GLY A 63 -8.44 4.22 12.91
CA GLY A 63 -9.85 3.84 12.79
C GLY A 63 -10.77 5.05 12.55
N GLY A 64 -11.80 5.20 13.38
CA GLY A 64 -12.77 6.29 13.27
C GLY A 64 -12.16 7.70 13.33
N ASP A 65 -11.02 7.86 14.02
CA ASP A 65 -10.34 9.14 14.19
C ASP A 65 -9.69 9.67 12.90
N LEU A 66 -9.65 8.86 11.85
CA LEU A 66 -9.14 9.24 10.53
C LEU A 66 -10.18 9.99 9.69
N TRP A 67 -11.45 10.01 10.11
CA TRP A 67 -12.51 10.71 9.38
C TRP A 67 -12.24 12.22 9.32
N ASP A 68 -12.08 12.74 8.10
CA ASP A 68 -11.95 14.17 7.84
C ASP A 68 -13.18 14.69 7.10
N SER A 69 -14.04 15.41 7.84
CA SER A 69 -15.27 16.00 7.30
C SER A 69 -15.01 17.01 6.18
N GLY A 70 -13.85 17.67 6.16
CA GLY A 70 -13.48 18.63 5.12
C GLY A 70 -13.13 17.98 3.79
N GLN A 71 -12.72 16.70 3.82
CA GLN A 71 -12.46 15.89 2.62
C GLN A 71 -13.55 14.85 2.34
N ASN A 72 -14.51 14.67 3.26
CA ASN A 72 -15.53 13.63 3.23
C ASN A 72 -14.93 12.23 2.99
N ALA A 73 -13.82 11.95 3.67
CA ALA A 73 -13.05 10.71 3.52
C ALA A 73 -12.28 10.38 4.81
N TYR A 74 -11.92 9.11 4.97
CA TYR A 74 -10.87 8.73 5.93
C TYR A 74 -9.51 9.11 5.35
N THR A 75 -8.75 9.94 6.06
CA THR A 75 -7.50 10.52 5.54
C THR A 75 -6.33 10.29 6.48
N LEU A 76 -5.16 10.06 5.88
CA LEU A 76 -3.88 10.05 6.56
C LEU A 76 -3.19 11.38 6.28
N LYS A 77 -2.89 12.13 7.33
CA LYS A 77 -2.24 13.45 7.21
C LYS A 77 -0.72 13.28 7.16
N VAL A 78 -0.09 13.97 6.22
CA VAL A 78 1.37 13.98 6.02
C VAL A 78 1.87 15.40 5.85
N GLY A 79 3.08 15.64 6.35
CA GLY A 79 3.76 16.93 6.19
C GLY A 79 3.17 18.04 7.06
N TYR A 80 3.56 19.26 6.72
CA TYR A 80 3.17 20.49 7.40
C TYR A 80 2.39 21.38 6.43
N TYR A 81 1.21 21.84 6.86
CA TYR A 81 0.44 22.86 6.14
C TYR A 81 0.57 24.22 6.84
N ASP A 82 0.13 24.30 8.10
CA ASP A 82 0.25 25.51 8.91
C ASP A 82 0.32 25.18 10.42
N GLY A 83 0.33 26.24 11.25
CA GLY A 83 0.34 26.10 12.71
C GLY A 83 -0.92 25.49 13.33
N SER A 84 -2.03 25.43 12.59
CA SER A 84 -3.31 24.85 13.04
C SER A 84 -3.42 23.35 12.78
N THR A 85 -2.59 22.80 11.87
CA THR A 85 -2.50 21.35 11.60
C THR A 85 -1.21 20.71 12.09
N GLY A 86 -0.17 21.52 12.31
CA GLY A 86 1.15 21.04 12.70
C GLY A 86 1.81 20.13 11.66
N THR A 87 2.84 19.43 12.09
CA THR A 87 3.55 18.42 11.28
C THR A 87 2.93 17.07 11.55
N ASN A 88 2.63 16.33 10.48
CA ASN A 88 1.96 15.03 10.55
C ASN A 88 2.78 13.95 9.86
N PHE A 89 2.81 12.75 10.45
CA PHE A 89 3.38 11.56 9.83
C PHE A 89 2.34 10.45 9.78
N ALA A 90 2.17 9.86 8.59
CA ALA A 90 1.32 8.71 8.37
C ALA A 90 2.12 7.42 8.45
N PHE A 91 1.52 6.39 9.04
CA PHE A 91 2.06 5.06 9.21
C PHE A 91 1.12 4.06 8.55
N ILE A 92 1.67 3.18 7.74
CA ILE A 92 0.94 2.13 7.03
C ILE A 92 1.64 0.81 7.31
N LYS A 93 0.87 -0.21 7.67
CA LYS A 93 1.32 -1.55 8.01
C LYS A 93 0.68 -2.56 7.06
N PRO A 94 1.28 -2.81 5.89
CA PRO A 94 0.78 -3.84 4.99
C PRO A 94 0.94 -5.23 5.63
N GLN A 95 -0.03 -6.12 5.43
CA GLN A 95 0.14 -7.53 5.75
C GLN A 95 1.03 -8.17 4.69
N ILE A 96 2.27 -8.48 5.06
CA ILE A 96 3.29 -9.04 4.16
C ILE A 96 3.58 -10.51 4.42
N SER A 97 3.00 -11.10 5.47
CA SER A 97 3.20 -12.52 5.83
C SER A 97 2.81 -13.47 4.71
N ASP A 98 1.80 -13.09 3.93
CA ASP A 98 1.26 -13.89 2.84
C ASP A 98 2.20 -13.92 1.62
N LEU A 99 3.20 -13.03 1.59
CA LEU A 99 4.23 -12.98 0.57
C LEU A 99 5.46 -13.83 0.92
N LYS A 100 5.46 -14.53 2.07
CA LYS A 100 6.60 -15.35 2.49
C LYS A 100 6.89 -16.44 1.45
N GLY A 101 8.12 -16.46 0.94
CA GLY A 101 8.55 -17.41 -0.11
C GLY A 101 8.12 -17.01 -1.53
N ALA A 102 7.47 -15.86 -1.72
CA ALA A 102 7.22 -15.32 -3.05
C ALA A 102 8.50 -14.77 -3.68
N GLN A 103 8.66 -14.96 -4.99
CA GLN A 103 9.69 -14.27 -5.76
C GLN A 103 9.12 -12.92 -6.22
N ILE A 104 9.60 -11.84 -5.64
CA ILE A 104 9.13 -10.48 -5.97
C ILE A 104 9.85 -9.98 -7.22
N GLU A 105 9.15 -9.85 -8.34
CA GLU A 105 9.73 -9.27 -9.57
C GLU A 105 9.69 -7.74 -9.55
N SER A 106 8.57 -7.16 -9.08
CA SER A 106 8.38 -5.72 -8.93
C SER A 106 7.40 -5.42 -7.81
N ALA A 107 7.56 -4.25 -7.17
CA ALA A 107 6.58 -3.73 -6.21
C ALA A 107 6.49 -2.20 -6.32
N THR A 108 5.25 -1.68 -6.37
CA THR A 108 4.97 -0.24 -6.41
C THR A 108 3.97 0.14 -5.34
N PHE A 109 4.35 1.05 -4.46
CA PHE A 109 3.45 1.63 -3.47
C PHE A 109 2.74 2.83 -4.07
N HIS A 110 1.42 2.91 -3.88
CA HIS A 110 0.56 3.95 -4.41
C HIS A 110 -0.16 4.67 -3.26
N ALA A 111 -0.12 6.00 -3.25
CA ALA A 111 -0.91 6.82 -2.34
C ALA A 111 -1.67 7.91 -3.11
N TYR A 112 -2.95 8.10 -2.81
CA TYR A 112 -3.77 9.10 -3.50
C TYR A 112 -3.84 10.39 -2.69
N ALA A 113 -3.42 11.50 -3.29
CA ALA A 113 -3.46 12.82 -2.67
C ALA A 113 -4.85 13.44 -2.85
N VAL A 114 -5.84 13.01 -2.03
CA VAL A 114 -7.19 13.58 -2.01
C VAL A 114 -7.14 15.10 -1.85
N TRP A 115 -6.25 15.56 -0.97
CA TRP A 115 -5.96 16.98 -0.77
C TRP A 115 -4.46 17.24 -0.87
N HIS A 116 -4.12 18.41 -1.38
CA HIS A 116 -2.76 18.92 -1.42
C HIS A 116 -2.80 20.45 -1.40
N TYR A 117 -1.94 21.10 -0.61
CA TYR A 117 -1.98 22.56 -0.46
C TYR A 117 -1.75 23.24 -1.81
N TYR A 118 -0.65 22.88 -2.48
CA TYR A 118 -0.33 23.33 -3.82
C TYR A 118 -1.14 22.53 -4.83
N GLY A 119 -2.36 23.00 -5.13
CA GLY A 119 -3.30 22.30 -5.99
C GLY A 119 -2.75 22.02 -7.40
N ASN A 120 -2.02 22.98 -7.97
CA ASN A 120 -1.50 22.92 -9.34
C ASN A 120 0.03 22.85 -9.42
N GLN A 121 0.72 22.71 -8.28
CA GLN A 121 2.18 22.61 -8.24
C GLN A 121 2.52 21.37 -7.41
N PRO A 122 2.76 20.22 -8.06
CA PRO A 122 3.24 19.04 -7.37
C PRO A 122 4.49 19.35 -6.54
N ASN A 123 4.57 18.77 -5.35
CA ASN A 123 5.78 18.82 -4.54
C ASN A 123 6.01 17.48 -3.83
N GLY A 124 7.17 17.38 -3.17
CA GLY A 124 7.66 16.12 -2.62
C GLY A 124 6.81 15.56 -1.49
N VAL A 125 6.46 14.29 -1.63
CA VAL A 125 6.07 13.39 -0.55
C VAL A 125 7.16 12.32 -0.44
N TRP A 126 7.61 12.07 0.78
CA TRP A 126 8.64 11.07 1.08
C TRP A 126 7.99 9.82 1.65
N LEU A 127 8.49 8.66 1.19
CA LEU A 127 8.14 7.37 1.73
C LEU A 127 9.34 6.83 2.50
N ASP A 128 9.11 6.52 3.76
CA ASP A 128 10.12 5.99 4.65
C ASP A 128 9.76 4.58 5.10
N GLU A 129 10.78 3.73 5.20
CA GLU A 129 10.68 2.44 5.87
C GLU A 129 10.77 2.63 7.38
N VAL A 130 9.80 2.10 8.11
CA VAL A 130 9.78 2.13 9.58
C VAL A 130 10.74 1.08 10.13
N THR A 131 11.70 1.50 10.97
CA THR A 131 12.79 0.63 11.46
C THR A 131 12.58 0.09 12.88
N GLY A 132 11.49 0.50 13.54
CA GLY A 132 11.16 0.10 14.91
C GLY A 132 9.77 -0.52 15.03
N GLY A 133 9.58 -1.31 16.09
CA GLY A 133 8.27 -1.87 16.42
C GLY A 133 7.26 -0.79 16.76
N TRP A 134 6.04 -0.92 16.24
CA TRP A 134 4.91 -0.05 16.55
C TRP A 134 3.58 -0.80 16.43
N SER A 135 2.56 -0.25 17.09
CA SER A 135 1.18 -0.72 17.01
C SER A 135 0.27 0.40 16.55
N VAL A 136 -0.76 0.04 15.78
CA VAL A 136 -1.66 1.00 15.14
C VAL A 136 -2.41 1.83 16.16
N GLY A 137 -2.94 1.22 17.23
CA GLY A 137 -3.59 1.94 18.31
C GLY A 137 -2.66 2.57 19.34
N GLY A 138 -1.33 2.32 19.25
CA GLY A 138 -0.36 2.78 20.26
C GLY A 138 0.56 3.90 19.81
N VAL A 139 0.71 4.11 18.50
CA VAL A 139 1.64 5.11 17.95
C VAL A 139 1.14 6.54 18.15
N ASN A 140 1.99 7.43 18.61
CA ASN A 140 1.76 8.86 18.77
C ASN A 140 3.06 9.63 18.46
N TRP A 141 3.01 10.96 18.47
CA TRP A 141 4.17 11.77 18.09
C TRP A 141 5.40 11.52 18.96
N ASN A 142 5.19 11.28 20.26
CA ASN A 142 6.25 11.13 21.24
C ASN A 142 6.90 9.73 21.23
N ASN A 143 6.15 8.69 20.87
CA ASN A 143 6.63 7.30 20.86
C ASN A 143 6.84 6.70 19.46
N LYS A 144 6.66 7.49 18.40
CA LYS A 144 6.82 7.02 17.02
C LYS A 144 8.20 6.37 16.80
N PRO A 145 8.27 5.27 16.04
CA PRO A 145 9.53 4.63 15.73
C PRO A 145 10.39 5.52 14.82
N GLY A 146 11.69 5.18 14.75
CA GLY A 146 12.56 5.71 13.71
C GLY A 146 12.17 5.22 12.31
N SER A 147 12.69 5.90 11.30
CA SER A 147 12.45 5.56 9.90
C SER A 147 13.66 5.93 9.03
N ASN A 148 13.75 5.31 7.86
CA ASN A 148 14.75 5.62 6.83
C ASN A 148 14.03 5.97 5.53
N ASN A 149 14.42 7.06 4.88
CA ASN A 149 13.85 7.39 3.58
C ASN A 149 14.25 6.35 2.53
N ILE A 150 13.25 5.83 1.80
CA ILE A 150 13.45 4.83 0.75
C ILE A 150 13.02 5.34 -0.63
N ALA A 151 12.11 6.30 -0.69
CA ALA A 151 11.65 6.89 -1.94
C ALA A 151 11.04 8.28 -1.73
N HIS A 152 10.84 8.98 -2.83
CA HIS A 152 10.03 10.21 -2.89
C HIS A 152 9.24 10.24 -4.20
N ALA A 153 8.19 11.04 -4.23
CA ALA A 153 7.44 11.36 -5.44
C ALA A 153 6.88 12.78 -5.32
N ASP A 154 6.91 13.53 -6.42
CA ASP A 154 6.18 14.79 -6.50
C ASP A 154 4.72 14.51 -6.86
N VAL A 155 3.78 15.02 -6.06
CA VAL A 155 2.34 14.76 -6.25
C VAL A 155 1.52 16.03 -6.09
N GLY A 156 0.54 16.22 -6.97
CA GLY A 156 -0.47 17.28 -6.90
C GLY A 156 -1.80 16.78 -6.35
N ARG A 157 -2.74 17.72 -6.14
CA ARG A 157 -4.08 17.39 -5.67
C ARG A 157 -4.81 16.51 -6.68
N GLY A 158 -5.48 15.46 -6.21
CA GLY A 158 -6.24 14.53 -7.04
C GLY A 158 -5.38 13.58 -7.86
N GLN A 159 -4.11 13.40 -7.51
CA GLN A 159 -3.16 12.55 -8.21
C GLN A 159 -2.63 11.40 -7.34
N TRP A 160 -2.11 10.36 -7.99
CA TRP A 160 -1.43 9.25 -7.35
C TRP A 160 0.06 9.53 -7.22
N ALA A 161 0.57 9.54 -5.99
CA ALA A 161 1.98 9.35 -5.72
C ALA A 161 2.33 7.89 -5.93
N LYS A 162 3.43 7.62 -6.64
CA LYS A 162 3.90 6.27 -6.98
C LYS A 162 5.35 6.12 -6.56
N PHE A 163 5.64 5.08 -5.80
CA PHE A 163 6.97 4.81 -5.26
C PHE A 163 7.40 3.41 -5.66
N ASN A 164 8.60 3.28 -6.23
CA ASN A 164 9.19 1.96 -6.45
C ASN A 164 9.73 1.44 -5.11
N VAL A 165 9.14 0.35 -4.63
CA VAL A 165 9.47 -0.27 -3.34
C VAL A 165 9.96 -1.72 -3.50
N THR A 166 10.37 -2.09 -4.72
CA THR A 166 10.75 -3.47 -5.07
C THR A 166 11.82 -4.03 -4.13
N ASN A 167 12.89 -3.26 -3.86
CA ASN A 167 13.99 -3.73 -3.00
C ASN A 167 13.57 -3.86 -1.54
N THR A 168 12.75 -2.93 -1.05
CA THR A 168 12.20 -2.97 0.32
C THR A 168 11.32 -4.20 0.51
N VAL A 169 10.39 -4.46 -0.42
CA VAL A 169 9.49 -5.61 -0.32
C VAL A 169 10.25 -6.94 -0.46
N LYS A 170 11.27 -7.02 -1.33
CA LYS A 170 12.17 -8.18 -1.41
C LYS A 170 12.82 -8.48 -0.05
N ALA A 171 13.40 -7.47 0.58
CA ALA A 171 14.07 -7.63 1.87
C ALA A 171 13.13 -8.07 3.01
N TRP A 172 11.83 -7.83 2.88
CA TRP A 172 10.84 -8.25 3.88
C TRP A 172 10.36 -9.70 3.74
N VAL A 173 10.49 -10.29 2.54
CA VAL A 173 9.99 -11.64 2.24
C VAL A 173 11.08 -12.71 2.20
N GLU A 174 12.35 -12.29 2.14
CA GLU A 174 13.55 -13.12 2.36
C GLU A 174 13.64 -13.60 3.81
#